data_AF-A0A438ENS7-F1
#
_entry.id   AF-A0A438ENS7-F1
#
_cell.length_a   1.000
_cell.length_b   1.000
_cell.length_c   1.000
_cell.angle_alpha   90.00
_cell.angle_beta   90.00
_cell.angle_gamma   90.00
#
_symmetry.space_group_name_H-M   'P 1'
#
loop_
_entity.id
_entity.type
_entity.pdbx_description
1 polymer ?
#
loop_
_entity_poly.entity_id
_entity_poly.type
_entity_poly.pdbx_seq_one_letter_code
_entity_poly.pdbx_strand_id
1 'polypeptide(L)'
;MAMRLAWLILVLLCRLDCKAELYKDIGLSYLFLANNLHFVLEKVRTSNLRYLLGEEWISKHEKKVKQYSASYEVMGWTKVFSSLPENNSQAPMSPEDVKECFGRFNLAFEEAYRKQTSWVVQDGKLRDDIKVSIAKKLVTAYGRIL
;
A
#
# COMPACT_ATOMS: atom_id res chain seq x y z
N MET A 1 -12.93 -24.59 22.59
CA MET A 1 -11.71 -23.75 22.67
C MET A 1 -11.36 -23.13 21.32
N ALA A 2 -11.21 -23.93 20.26
CA ALA A 2 -11.09 -23.53 18.85
C ALA A 2 -11.99 -22.35 18.41
N MET A 3 -13.31 -22.48 18.60
CA MET A 3 -14.29 -21.45 18.22
C MET A 3 -14.06 -20.10 18.91
N ARG A 4 -13.57 -20.10 20.17
CA ARG A 4 -13.26 -18.86 20.90
C ARG A 4 -12.06 -18.14 20.30
N LEU A 5 -11.03 -18.87 19.86
CA LEU A 5 -9.86 -18.27 19.21
C LEU A 5 -10.20 -17.67 17.85
N ALA A 6 -10.97 -18.38 17.02
CA ALA A 6 -11.43 -17.85 15.75
C ALA A 6 -12.29 -16.58 15.93
N TRP A 7 -13.16 -16.58 16.95
CA TRP A 7 -13.96 -15.40 17.29
C TRP A 7 -13.10 -14.22 17.79
N LEU A 8 -12.09 -14.46 18.63
CA LEU A 8 -11.18 -13.40 19.08
C LEU A 8 -10.41 -12.77 17.91
N ILE A 9 -9.98 -13.57 16.94
CA ILE A 9 -9.32 -13.07 15.72
C ILE A 9 -10.30 -12.22 14.91
N LEU A 10 -11.55 -12.67 14.73
CA LEU A 10 -12.57 -11.87 14.04
C LEU A 10 -12.79 -10.52 14.73
N VAL A 11 -12.97 -10.52 16.05
CA VAL A 11 -13.14 -9.29 16.85
C VAL A 11 -11.92 -8.38 16.72
N LEU A 12 -10.71 -8.93 16.76
CA LEU A 12 -9.48 -8.17 16.55
C LEU A 12 -9.48 -7.49 15.17
N LEU A 13 -9.82 -8.22 14.10
CA LEU A 13 -9.87 -7.67 12.75
C LEU A 13 -10.90 -6.54 12.64
N CYS A 14 -12.10 -6.70 13.23
CA CYS A 14 -13.10 -5.63 13.26
C CYS A 14 -12.60 -4.39 14.03
N ARG A 15 -11.87 -4.58 15.14
CA ARG A 15 -11.29 -3.46 15.89
C ARG A 15 -10.21 -2.72 15.11
N LEU A 16 -9.42 -3.45 14.30
CA LEU A 16 -8.45 -2.84 13.39
C LEU A 16 -9.14 -2.00 12.32
N ASP A 17 -10.23 -2.50 11.72
CA ASP A 17 -11.03 -1.74 10.75
C ASP A 17 -11.56 -0.43 11.37
N CYS A 18 -12.18 -0.49 12.56
CA CYS A 18 -12.64 0.74 13.24
C CYS A 18 -11.50 1.70 13.59
N LYS A 19 -10.32 1.19 13.97
CA LYS A 19 -9.16 2.03 14.28
C LYS A 19 -8.58 2.69 13.01
N ALA A 20 -8.67 2.01 11.88
CA ALA A 20 -8.21 2.53 10.60
C ALA A 20 -9.01 3.79 10.18
N GLU A 21 -10.29 3.86 10.50
CA GLU A 21 -11.16 5.01 10.23
C GLU A 21 -10.75 6.28 10.99
N LEU A 22 -9.98 6.15 12.07
CA LEU A 22 -9.52 7.30 12.88
C LEU A 22 -8.31 8.01 12.28
N TYR A 23 -7.66 7.42 11.27
CA TYR A 23 -6.55 8.07 10.57
C TYR A 23 -7.08 9.18 9.66
N LYS A 24 -6.56 10.39 9.84
CA LYS A 24 -6.86 11.52 8.96
C LYS A 24 -6.38 11.29 7.52
N ASP A 25 -5.30 10.52 7.38
CA ASP A 25 -4.73 10.21 6.07
C ASP A 25 -5.17 8.82 5.61
N ILE A 26 -5.88 8.78 4.48
CA ILE A 26 -6.43 7.54 3.91
C ILE A 26 -5.30 6.58 3.50
N GLY A 27 -4.19 7.08 2.97
CA GLY A 27 -3.03 6.25 2.62
C GLY A 27 -2.45 5.57 3.87
N LEU A 28 -2.29 6.32 4.96
CA LEU A 28 -1.81 5.78 6.23
C LEU A 28 -2.78 4.75 6.83
N SER A 29 -4.09 5.00 6.70
CA SER A 29 -5.14 4.05 7.12
C SER A 29 -4.98 2.69 6.44
N TYR A 30 -4.81 2.68 5.11
CA TYR A 30 -4.60 1.44 4.36
C TYR A 30 -3.25 0.78 4.67
N LEU A 31 -2.19 1.55 4.88
CA LEU A 31 -0.89 1.01 5.28
C LEU A 31 -0.96 0.36 6.67
N PHE A 32 -1.69 0.97 7.60
CA PHE A 32 -1.98 0.38 8.92
C PHE A 32 -2.72 -0.95 8.79
N LEU A 33 -3.76 -1.03 7.94
CA LEU A 33 -4.52 -2.26 7.72
C LEU A 33 -3.65 -3.35 7.09
N ALA A 34 -2.84 -3.03 6.08
CA ALA A 34 -1.92 -3.96 5.44
C ALA A 34 -0.91 -4.53 6.45
N ASN A 35 -0.27 -3.66 7.24
CA ASN A 35 0.70 -4.05 8.27
C ASN A 35 0.09 -5.01 9.30
N ASN A 36 -1.04 -4.65 9.88
CA ASN A 36 -1.62 -5.42 10.99
C ASN A 36 -2.21 -6.74 10.49
N LEU A 37 -2.89 -6.75 9.34
CA LEU A 37 -3.42 -7.99 8.80
C LEU A 37 -2.30 -8.94 8.35
N HIS A 38 -1.23 -8.42 7.75
CA HIS A 38 -0.05 -9.22 7.42
C HIS A 38 0.59 -9.83 8.67
N PHE A 39 0.72 -9.05 9.75
CA PHE A 39 1.20 -9.58 11.02
C PHE A 39 0.32 -10.71 11.57
N VAL A 40 -1.02 -10.54 11.55
CA VAL A 40 -1.96 -11.60 11.96
C VAL A 40 -1.79 -12.85 11.09
N LEU A 41 -1.66 -12.70 9.78
CA LEU A 41 -1.43 -13.82 8.86
C LEU A 41 -0.15 -14.59 9.19
N GLU A 42 0.96 -13.89 9.43
CA GLU A 42 2.22 -14.53 9.83
C GLU A 42 2.06 -15.29 11.15
N LYS A 43 1.39 -14.70 12.15
CA LYS A 43 1.11 -15.40 13.42
C LYS A 43 0.19 -16.61 13.25
N VAL A 44 -0.78 -16.55 12.34
CA VAL A 44 -1.63 -17.69 12.02
C VAL A 44 -0.81 -18.80 11.36
N ARG A 45 0.07 -18.47 10.41
CA ARG A 45 0.93 -19.42 9.69
C ARG A 45 1.92 -20.14 10.59
N THR A 46 2.51 -19.44 11.54
CA THR A 46 3.56 -19.98 12.42
C THR A 46 3.00 -20.65 13.67
N SER A 47 1.68 -20.80 13.81
CA SER A 47 1.05 -21.41 14.98
C SER A 47 -0.01 -22.45 14.60
N ASN A 48 -0.53 -23.16 15.59
CA ASN A 48 -1.61 -24.14 15.38
C ASN A 48 -2.92 -23.51 14.87
N LEU A 49 -3.01 -22.18 14.83
CA LEU A 49 -4.13 -21.46 14.24
C LEU A 49 -4.28 -21.73 12.74
N ARG A 50 -3.20 -22.07 12.04
CA ARG A 50 -3.26 -22.48 10.63
C ARG A 50 -4.23 -23.64 10.40
N TYR A 51 -4.16 -24.68 11.25
CA TYR A 51 -5.05 -25.84 11.16
C TYR A 51 -6.49 -25.51 11.55
N LEU A 52 -6.66 -24.57 12.48
CA LEU A 52 -7.97 -24.12 12.94
C LEU A 52 -8.72 -23.29 11.89
N LEU A 53 -8.02 -22.35 11.25
CA LEU A 53 -8.62 -21.40 10.31
C LEU A 53 -8.63 -21.92 8.88
N GLY A 54 -7.68 -22.80 8.53
CA GLY A 54 -7.58 -23.40 7.21
C GLY A 54 -6.92 -22.51 6.15
N GLU A 55 -6.49 -23.14 5.06
CA GLU A 55 -5.79 -22.49 3.95
C GLU A 55 -6.66 -21.47 3.21
N GLU A 56 -7.97 -21.71 3.11
CA GLU A 56 -8.89 -20.77 2.46
C GLU A 56 -8.93 -19.43 3.20
N TRP A 57 -8.99 -19.46 4.54
CA TRP A 57 -8.97 -18.25 5.34
C TRP A 57 -7.66 -17.48 5.13
N ILE A 58 -6.52 -18.18 5.11
CA ILE A 58 -5.21 -17.59 4.86
C ILE A 58 -5.19 -16.94 3.48
N SER A 59 -5.55 -17.67 2.42
CA SER A 59 -5.53 -17.15 1.05
C SER A 59 -6.45 -15.93 0.87
N LYS A 60 -7.63 -15.95 1.49
CA LYS A 60 -8.56 -14.82 1.47
C LYS A 60 -7.93 -13.56 2.10
N HIS A 61 -7.28 -13.70 3.23
CA HIS A 61 -6.67 -12.56 3.93
C HIS A 61 -5.37 -12.09 3.27
N GLU A 62 -4.60 -12.98 2.63
CA GLU A 62 -3.47 -12.56 1.79
C GLU A 62 -3.91 -11.66 0.64
N LYS A 63 -4.98 -12.03 -0.06
CA LYS A 63 -5.58 -11.19 -1.10
C LYS A 63 -5.99 -9.83 -0.53
N LYS A 64 -6.54 -9.82 0.68
CA LYS A 64 -6.93 -8.58 1.38
C LYS A 64 -5.73 -7.71 1.76
N VAL A 65 -4.60 -8.28 2.20
CA VAL A 65 -3.34 -7.53 2.40
C VAL A 65 -2.85 -6.90 1.11
N LYS A 66 -2.88 -7.64 0.00
CA LYS A 66 -2.51 -7.11 -1.33
C LYS A 66 -3.44 -5.97 -1.76
N GLN A 67 -4.74 -6.10 -1.51
CA GLN A 67 -5.71 -5.04 -1.78
C GLN A 67 -5.41 -3.79 -0.95
N TYR A 68 -5.19 -3.92 0.36
CA TYR A 68 -4.83 -2.77 1.21
C TYR A 68 -3.52 -2.11 0.77
N SER A 69 -2.51 -2.90 0.40
CA SER A 69 -1.25 -2.36 -0.11
C SER A 69 -1.47 -1.58 -1.40
N ALA A 70 -2.25 -2.12 -2.35
CA ALA A 70 -2.60 -1.41 -3.58
C ALA A 70 -3.42 -0.14 -3.32
N SER A 71 -4.35 -0.16 -2.37
CA SER A 71 -5.10 1.03 -1.95
C SER A 71 -4.20 2.10 -1.31
N TYR A 72 -3.22 1.70 -0.50
CA TYR A 72 -2.19 2.60 0.00
C TYR A 72 -1.39 3.21 -1.14
N GLU A 73 -0.94 2.40 -2.11
CA GLU A 73 -0.17 2.91 -3.25
C GLU A 73 -0.96 3.94 -4.04
N VAL A 74 -2.23 3.67 -4.35
CA VAL A 74 -3.11 4.63 -5.02
C VAL A 74 -3.22 5.89 -4.16
N MET A 75 -3.77 5.79 -2.95
CA MET A 75 -4.12 6.96 -2.13
C MET A 75 -2.90 7.76 -1.65
N GLY A 76 -1.79 7.08 -1.37
CA GLY A 76 -0.55 7.67 -0.88
C GLY A 76 0.25 8.37 -1.98
N TRP A 77 0.12 7.93 -3.23
CA TRP A 77 0.94 8.40 -4.34
C TRP A 77 0.13 9.04 -5.49
N THR A 78 -1.19 9.21 -5.37
CA THR A 78 -2.05 9.83 -6.40
C THR A 78 -1.45 11.12 -6.95
N LYS A 79 -1.08 12.08 -6.09
CA LYS A 79 -0.51 13.37 -6.54
C LYS A 79 0.75 13.20 -7.38
N VAL A 80 1.62 12.25 -6.98
CA VAL A 80 2.86 11.96 -7.70
C VAL A 80 2.53 11.38 -9.07
N PHE A 81 1.63 10.39 -9.13
CA PHE A 81 1.24 9.80 -10.41
C PHE A 81 0.51 10.79 -11.33
N SER A 82 -0.34 11.66 -10.79
CA SER A 82 -1.04 12.70 -11.56
C SER A 82 -0.14 13.85 -12.03
N SER A 83 1.07 13.99 -11.48
CA SER A 83 2.05 14.96 -11.94
C SER A 83 2.80 14.53 -13.21
N LEU A 84 2.75 13.22 -13.52
CA LEU A 84 3.36 12.62 -14.69
C LEU A 84 2.38 12.62 -15.88
N PRO A 85 2.87 12.53 -17.13
CA PRO A 85 2.00 12.49 -18.29
C PRO A 85 1.08 11.27 -18.26
N GLU A 86 -0.15 11.44 -18.77
CA GLU A 86 -1.10 10.32 -18.87
C GLU A 86 -0.56 9.19 -19.76
N ASN A 87 -0.92 7.95 -19.43
CA ASN A 87 -0.49 6.75 -20.16
C ASN A 87 -0.85 6.75 -21.66
N ASN A 88 -1.82 7.56 -22.08
CA ASN A 88 -2.36 7.66 -23.43
C ASN A 88 -1.74 8.81 -24.26
N SER A 89 -0.93 9.68 -23.67
CA SER A 89 -0.29 10.79 -24.39
C SER A 89 0.87 10.27 -25.23
N GLN A 90 0.61 10.13 -26.54
CA GLN A 90 1.62 9.84 -27.56
C GLN A 90 2.19 11.10 -28.22
N ALA A 91 1.70 12.29 -27.84
CA ALA A 91 2.17 13.54 -28.40
C ALA A 91 3.59 13.86 -27.89
N PRO A 92 4.53 14.25 -28.77
CA PRO A 92 5.83 14.75 -28.34
C PRO A 92 5.67 15.98 -27.44
N MET A 93 6.30 15.97 -26.26
CA MET A 93 6.32 17.13 -25.37
C MET A 93 7.38 18.13 -25.82
N SER A 94 7.10 19.43 -25.67
CA SER A 94 8.12 20.45 -25.84
C SER A 94 9.15 20.40 -24.68
N PRO A 95 10.38 20.91 -24.88
CA PRO A 95 11.35 21.04 -23.78
C PRO A 95 10.80 21.80 -22.56
N GLU A 96 9.96 22.80 -22.80
CA GLU A 96 9.28 23.59 -21.76
C GLU A 96 8.29 22.73 -20.97
N ASP A 97 7.46 21.93 -21.65
CA ASP A 97 6.49 21.03 -21.02
C ASP A 97 7.18 19.94 -20.18
N VAL A 98 8.30 19.41 -20.68
CA VAL A 98 9.14 18.44 -19.96
C VAL A 98 9.68 19.06 -18.67
N LYS A 99 10.20 20.29 -18.73
CA LYS A 99 10.71 21.00 -17.56
C LYS A 99 9.62 21.28 -16.54
N GLU A 100 8.44 21.70 -16.98
CA GLU A 100 7.29 21.91 -16.09
C GLU A 100 6.84 20.60 -15.43
N CYS A 101 6.78 19.51 -16.20
CA CYS A 101 6.43 18.19 -15.69
C CYS A 101 7.40 17.73 -14.60
N PHE A 102 8.73 17.84 -14.82
CA PHE A 102 9.72 17.53 -13.79
C PHE A 102 9.56 18.40 -12.54
N GLY A 103 9.26 19.68 -12.69
CA GLY A 103 9.00 20.58 -11.56
C GLY A 103 7.81 20.12 -10.71
N ARG A 104 6.67 19.83 -11.36
CA ARG A 104 5.47 19.31 -10.68
C ARG A 104 5.71 17.97 -10.02
N PHE A 105 6.42 17.07 -10.69
CA PHE A 105 6.79 15.76 -10.16
C PHE A 105 7.66 15.85 -8.92
N ASN A 106 8.75 16.62 -8.97
CA ASN A 106 9.67 16.76 -7.85
C ASN A 106 8.97 17.34 -6.61
N LEU A 107 8.10 18.34 -6.81
CA LEU A 107 7.31 18.91 -5.73
C LEU A 107 6.38 17.87 -5.10
N ALA A 108 5.59 17.16 -5.92
CA ALA A 108 4.66 16.13 -5.44
C ALA A 108 5.39 14.97 -4.74
N PHE A 109 6.54 14.57 -5.27
CA PHE A 109 7.38 13.52 -4.70
C PHE A 109 7.94 13.92 -3.33
N GLU A 110 8.48 15.13 -3.20
CA GLU A 110 9.01 15.63 -1.93
C GLU A 110 7.91 15.79 -0.86
N GLU A 111 6.71 16.25 -1.24
CA GLU A 111 5.55 16.26 -0.35
C GLU A 111 5.21 14.84 0.15
N ALA A 112 5.13 13.87 -0.76
CA ALA A 112 4.85 12.48 -0.42
C ALA A 112 5.95 11.90 0.49
N TYR A 113 7.22 12.14 0.16
CA TYR A 113 8.36 11.69 0.94
C TYR A 113 8.33 12.25 2.37
N ARG A 114 8.18 13.58 2.54
CA ARG A 114 8.11 14.21 3.86
C ARG A 114 6.94 13.69 4.68
N LYS A 115 5.78 13.49 4.06
CA LYS A 115 4.59 12.97 4.75
C LYS A 115 4.80 11.53 5.23
N GLN A 116 5.45 10.71 4.40
CA GLN A 116 5.51 9.26 4.58
C GLN A 116 6.80 8.76 5.23
N THR A 117 7.83 9.59 5.39
CA THR A 117 9.14 9.16 5.95
C THR A 117 9.05 8.60 7.37
N SER A 118 8.03 9.02 8.14
CA SER A 118 7.76 8.50 9.49
C SER A 118 6.89 7.24 9.51
N TRP A 119 6.39 6.80 8.36
CA TRP A 119 5.48 5.64 8.28
C TRP A 119 6.28 4.36 8.24
N VAL A 120 5.90 3.40 9.08
CA VAL A 120 6.67 2.17 9.28
C VAL A 120 5.92 0.97 8.73
N VAL A 121 6.59 0.17 7.91
CA VAL A 121 6.19 -1.19 7.53
C VAL A 121 7.18 -2.15 8.16
N GLN A 122 6.73 -2.86 9.20
CA GLN A 122 7.59 -3.70 10.04
C GLN A 122 8.13 -4.90 9.26
N ASP A 123 7.24 -5.60 8.55
CA ASP A 123 7.61 -6.76 7.76
C ASP A 123 8.45 -6.36 6.54
N GLY A 124 9.64 -6.97 6.42
CA GLY A 124 10.59 -6.62 5.36
C GLY A 124 10.09 -6.98 3.97
N LYS A 125 9.46 -8.14 3.81
CA LYS A 125 8.97 -8.61 2.52
C LYS A 125 7.82 -7.73 2.02
N LEU A 126 6.84 -7.45 2.88
CA LEU A 126 5.73 -6.55 2.56
C LEU A 126 6.25 -5.16 2.17
N ARG A 127 7.23 -4.64 2.92
CA ARG A 127 7.85 -3.34 2.64
C ARG A 127 8.53 -3.33 1.28
N ASP A 128 9.27 -4.38 0.94
CA ASP A 128 10.00 -4.47 -0.32
C ASP A 128 9.04 -4.67 -1.50
N ASP A 129 7.99 -5.48 -1.35
CA ASP A 129 6.94 -5.67 -2.36
C ASP A 129 6.25 -4.33 -2.70
N ILE A 130 5.90 -3.54 -1.67
CA ILE A 130 5.32 -2.19 -1.84
C ILE A 130 6.29 -1.27 -2.58
N LYS A 131 7.56 -1.23 -2.16
CA LYS A 131 8.60 -0.39 -2.79
C LYS A 131 8.80 -0.74 -4.26
N VAL A 132 8.90 -2.03 -4.58
CA VAL A 132 9.07 -2.51 -5.95
C VAL A 132 7.86 -2.15 -6.81
N SER A 133 6.64 -2.31 -6.29
CA SER A 133 5.42 -1.94 -7.00
C SER A 133 5.37 -0.45 -7.34
N ILE A 134 5.65 0.42 -6.37
CA ILE A 134 5.69 1.88 -6.57
C ILE A 134 6.81 2.26 -7.56
N ALA A 135 8.01 1.73 -7.36
CA ALA A 135 9.15 2.01 -8.23
C ALA A 135 8.85 1.61 -9.68
N LYS A 136 8.24 0.44 -9.91
CA LYS A 136 7.85 0.00 -11.25
C LYS A 136 6.88 0.97 -11.91
N LYS A 137 5.85 1.43 -11.18
CA LYS A 137 4.88 2.42 -11.69
C LYS A 137 5.56 3.74 -12.03
N LEU A 138 6.44 4.23 -11.15
CA LEU A 138 7.18 5.48 -11.35
C LEU A 138 8.13 5.40 -12.54
N VAL A 139 8.96 4.35 -12.62
CA VAL A 139 9.91 4.16 -13.73
C VAL A 139 9.17 4.07 -15.07
N THR A 140 8.05 3.35 -15.12
CA THR A 140 7.25 3.23 -16.34
C THR A 140 6.70 4.59 -16.81
N ALA A 141 6.31 5.45 -15.88
CA ALA A 141 5.77 6.76 -16.20
C ALA A 141 6.88 7.80 -16.49
N TYR A 142 7.97 7.78 -15.72
CA TYR A 142 9.10 8.69 -15.85
C TYR A 142 9.91 8.44 -17.12
N GLY A 143 10.08 7.17 -17.52
CA GLY A 143 10.78 6.80 -18.76
C GLY A 143 10.09 7.23 -20.05
N ARG A 144 8.92 7.86 -20.00
CA ARG A 144 8.25 8.48 -21.16
C ARG A 144 8.56 9.97 -21.31
N ILE A 145 9.14 10.57 -20.27
CA ILE A 145 9.54 11.98 -20.24
C ILE A 145 10.99 12.11 -20.75
N LEU A 146 11.81 11.07 -20.56
CA LEU A 146 13.17 10.92 -21.08
C LEU A 146 13.17 10.40 -22.52
#